data_AF-A0AAW8L018-F1
#
_entry.id   AF-A0AAW8L018-F1
#
_cell.length_a   1.000
_cell.length_b   1.000
_cell.length_c   1.000
_cell.angle_alpha   90.00
_cell.angle_beta   90.00
_cell.angle_gamma   90.00
#
_symmetry.space_group_name_H-M   'P 1'
#
loop_
_entity.id
_entity.type
_entity.pdbx_description
1 polymer ?
#
loop_
_entity_poly.entity_id
_entity_poly.type
_entity_poly.pdbx_seq_one_letter_code
_entity_poly.pdbx_strand_id
1 'polypeptide(L)'
;APWADQDGATTDMTFINGNKGVILGSIGDGNVQLKSTRITAEQGDIQLIAGNGISLQANTDVTIRGDHGYDDIRKNILQGQSLQIQNKK
;
A
#
# COMPACT_ATOMS: atom_id res chain seq x y z
N ALA A 1 19.19 30.77 -8.52
CA ALA A 1 18.57 29.78 -9.42
C ALA A 1 18.40 28.51 -8.61
N PRO A 2 17.24 27.85 -8.54
CA PRO A 2 17.19 26.56 -7.88
C PRO A 2 17.84 25.54 -8.80
N TRP A 3 18.75 24.74 -8.24
CA TRP A 3 19.62 23.84 -8.97
C TRP A 3 18.98 22.45 -9.08
N ALA A 4 19.18 21.82 -10.24
CA ALA A 4 18.69 20.51 -10.62
C ALA A 4 19.46 19.38 -9.91
N ASP A 5 19.22 19.21 -8.61
CA ASP A 5 19.76 18.09 -7.80
C ASP A 5 18.69 17.48 -6.89
N GLN A 6 17.44 17.42 -7.38
CA GLN A 6 16.46 16.53 -6.76
C GLN A 6 16.34 15.30 -7.64
N ASP A 7 17.10 14.26 -7.30
CA ASP A 7 16.70 12.89 -7.60
C ASP A 7 15.23 12.76 -7.18
N GLY A 8 14.38 12.26 -8.07
CA GLY A 8 12.93 12.22 -7.88
C GLY A 8 12.51 11.69 -6.50
N ALA A 9 11.37 12.15 -5.98
CA ALA A 9 10.84 11.62 -4.73
C ALA A 9 10.24 10.23 -4.99
N THR A 10 10.83 9.17 -4.43
CA THR A 10 10.36 7.79 -4.64
C THR A 10 9.86 7.15 -3.35
N THR A 11 8.93 6.20 -3.49
CA THR A 11 8.39 5.42 -2.37
C THR A 11 9.04 4.05 -2.29
N ASP A 12 9.64 3.75 -1.13
CA ASP A 12 9.95 2.38 -0.74
C ASP A 12 8.65 1.68 -0.30
N MET A 13 8.16 0.78 -1.14
CA MET A 13 6.94 0.04 -0.85
C MET A 13 7.17 -1.00 0.25
N THR A 14 6.16 -1.16 1.11
CA THR A 14 6.12 -2.32 2.03
C THR A 14 5.66 -3.56 1.25
N PHE A 15 6.38 -4.67 1.39
CA PHE A 15 6.01 -5.95 0.79
C PHE A 15 5.68 -6.97 1.89
N ILE A 16 4.49 -7.56 1.82
CA ILE A 16 4.04 -8.63 2.70
C ILE A 16 3.73 -9.83 1.82
N ASN A 17 4.52 -10.89 1.96
CA ASN A 17 4.41 -12.08 1.11
C ASN A 17 4.06 -13.29 1.98
N GLY A 18 2.89 -13.88 1.72
CA GLY A 18 2.44 -15.12 2.34
C GLY A 18 2.29 -16.22 1.30
N ASN A 19 2.76 -17.44 1.58
CA ASN A 19 2.57 -18.55 0.64
C ASN A 19 1.12 -19.06 0.68
N LYS A 20 0.53 -19.20 1.88
CA LYS A 20 -0.82 -19.78 2.08
C LYS A 20 -1.91 -18.77 2.42
N GLY A 21 -1.60 -17.47 2.39
CA GLY A 21 -2.51 -16.41 2.79
C GLY A 21 -1.83 -15.31 3.61
N VAL A 22 -2.51 -14.17 3.75
CA VAL A 22 -2.11 -13.04 4.60
C VAL A 22 -3.33 -12.53 5.35
N ILE A 23 -3.20 -12.34 6.67
CA ILE A 23 -4.22 -11.70 7.50
C ILE A 23 -3.60 -10.47 8.15
N LEU A 24 -4.20 -9.31 7.94
CA LEU A 24 -3.87 -8.06 8.63
C LEU A 24 -5.06 -7.63 9.46
N GLY A 25 -4.83 -7.46 10.76
CA GLY A 25 -5.88 -7.22 11.75
C GLY A 25 -5.52 -6.08 12.70
N SER A 26 -6.53 -5.31 13.11
CA SER A 26 -6.46 -4.52 14.35
C SER A 26 -7.18 -5.25 15.50
N ILE A 27 -6.83 -4.89 16.74
CA ILE A 27 -7.47 -5.41 17.96
C ILE A 27 -8.40 -4.33 18.52
N GLY A 28 -9.54 -4.73 19.07
CA GLY A 28 -10.56 -3.80 19.59
C GLY A 28 -11.04 -2.84 18.50
N ASP A 29 -11.20 -1.58 18.85
CA ASP A 29 -11.66 -0.50 17.95
C ASP A 29 -10.52 0.08 17.08
N GLY A 30 -9.44 -0.66 16.85
CA GLY A 30 -8.31 -0.20 16.07
C GLY A 30 -8.59 -0.12 14.56
N ASN A 31 -7.67 0.53 13.83
CA ASN A 31 -7.73 0.67 12.37
C ASN A 31 -6.63 -0.14 11.67
N VAL A 32 -6.87 -0.56 10.43
CA VAL A 32 -5.83 -1.06 9.52
C VAL A 32 -5.56 0.02 8.46
N GLN A 33 -4.32 0.48 8.36
CA GLN A 33 -3.91 1.51 7.39
C GLN A 33 -2.75 1.00 6.56
N LEU A 34 -2.92 0.95 5.24
CA LEU A 34 -1.90 0.56 4.28
C LEU A 34 -1.60 1.74 3.36
N LYS A 35 -0.32 2.08 3.25
CA LYS A 35 0.16 3.12 2.33
C LYS A 35 1.20 2.53 1.39
N SER A 36 0.95 2.57 0.08
CA SER A 36 1.83 2.01 -0.96
C SER A 36 2.38 0.62 -0.61
N THR A 37 1.50 -0.26 -0.17
CA THR A 37 1.83 -1.61 0.28
C THR A 37 1.46 -2.63 -0.78
N ARG A 38 2.36 -3.59 -1.02
CA ARG A 38 2.09 -4.79 -1.81
C ARG A 38 1.90 -5.99 -0.89
N ILE A 39 0.74 -6.63 -0.99
CA ILE A 39 0.43 -7.86 -0.27
C ILE A 39 0.23 -8.97 -1.30
N THR A 40 0.97 -10.06 -1.17
CA THR A 40 0.85 -11.24 -2.01
C THR A 40 0.53 -12.47 -1.17
N ALA A 41 -0.40 -13.28 -1.66
CA ALA A 41 -0.81 -14.56 -1.11
C ALA A 41 -0.85 -15.60 -2.24
N GLU A 42 0.27 -16.30 -2.48
CA GLU A 42 0.44 -17.11 -3.71
C GLU A 42 -0.61 -18.23 -3.87
N GLN A 43 -0.94 -18.92 -2.77
CA GLN A 43 -1.83 -20.08 -2.76
C GLN A 43 -3.01 -19.91 -1.80
N GLY A 44 -3.33 -18.68 -1.39
CA GLY A 44 -4.42 -18.46 -0.44
C GLY A 44 -4.97 -17.04 -0.44
N ASP A 45 -5.75 -16.74 0.57
CA ASP A 45 -6.55 -15.51 0.64
C ASP A 45 -5.82 -14.36 1.34
N ILE A 46 -6.26 -13.14 1.04
CA ILE A 46 -5.91 -11.95 1.81
C ILE A 46 -7.13 -11.53 2.62
N GLN A 47 -6.96 -11.36 3.94
CA GLN A 47 -7.99 -10.82 4.83
C GLN A 47 -7.50 -9.53 5.50
N LEU A 48 -8.27 -8.46 5.36
CA LEU A 48 -8.10 -7.21 6.11
C LEU A 48 -9.24 -7.06 7.11
N ILE A 49 -8.92 -6.99 8.39
CA ILE A 49 -9.90 -6.96 9.48
C ILE A 49 -9.63 -5.76 10.37
N ALA A 50 -10.61 -4.86 10.51
CA ALA A 50 -10.49 -3.75 11.45
C ALA A 50 -11.76 -3.54 12.27
N GLY A 51 -11.59 -3.11 13.52
CA GLY A 51 -12.67 -2.71 14.40
C GLY A 51 -13.39 -1.44 13.95
N ASN A 52 -12.62 -0.40 13.59
CA ASN A 52 -13.17 0.95 13.34
C ASN A 52 -12.93 1.47 11.91
N GLY A 53 -12.01 0.88 11.16
CA GLY A 53 -11.75 1.33 9.79
C GLY A 53 -10.58 0.67 9.09
N ILE A 54 -10.71 0.58 7.76
CA ILE A 54 -9.64 0.15 6.85
C ILE A 54 -9.37 1.31 5.90
N SER A 55 -8.11 1.74 5.81
CA SER A 55 -7.65 2.81 4.91
C SER A 55 -6.57 2.28 3.97
N LEU A 56 -6.79 2.42 2.67
CA LEU A 56 -5.84 2.05 1.62
C LEU A 56 -5.42 3.31 0.87
N GLN A 57 -4.26 3.85 1.21
CA GLN A 57 -3.74 5.09 0.65
C GLN A 57 -2.64 4.81 -0.38
N ALA A 58 -2.68 5.50 -1.51
CA ALA A 58 -1.52 5.57 -2.38
C ALA A 58 -0.50 6.57 -1.82
N ASN A 59 0.71 6.55 -2.37
CA ASN A 59 1.64 7.67 -2.28
C ASN A 59 1.86 8.25 -3.68
N THR A 60 2.25 9.52 -3.74
CA THR A 60 2.63 10.18 -4.99
C THR A 60 4.14 10.36 -4.98
N ASP A 61 4.80 9.66 -5.88
CA ASP A 61 6.20 9.84 -6.23
C ASP A 61 6.31 10.99 -7.24
N VAL A 62 7.52 11.53 -7.38
CA VAL A 62 7.85 12.52 -8.41
C VAL A 62 8.97 11.96 -9.26
N THR A 63 8.71 11.80 -10.56
CA THR A 63 9.75 11.48 -11.53
C THR A 63 10.17 12.74 -12.27
N ILE A 64 11.47 12.98 -12.38
CA ILE A 64 12.02 14.14 -13.10
C ILE A 64 12.43 13.73 -14.51
N ARG A 65 11.98 14.48 -15.52
CA ARG A 65 12.42 14.34 -16.92
C ARG A 65 12.72 15.70 -17.51
N GLY A 66 14.01 15.99 -17.74
CA GLY A 66 14.47 17.35 -18.04
C GLY A 66 14.20 18.26 -16.86
N ASP A 67 13.56 19.41 -17.09
CA ASP A 67 13.22 20.40 -16.05
C ASP A 67 11.80 20.24 -15.49
N HIS A 68 11.10 19.15 -15.84
CA HIS A 68 9.73 18.90 -15.43
C HIS A 68 9.63 17.72 -14.46
N GLY A 69 8.87 17.92 -13.37
CA GLY A 69 8.43 16.86 -12.48
C GLY A 69 7.06 16.32 -12.89
N TYR A 70 6.90 15.01 -12.78
CA TYR A 70 5.67 14.29 -13.08
C TYR A 70 5.28 13.42 -11.90
N ASP A 71 4.02 13.51 -11.50
CA ASP A 71 3.45 12.67 -10.45
C ASP A 71 3.38 11.20 -10.92
N ASP A 72 3.91 10.28 -10.11
CA ASP A 72 3.79 8.84 -10.28
C ASP A 72 3.07 8.21 -9.07
N ILE A 73 1.89 7.67 -9.29
CA ILE A 73 1.04 7.18 -8.19
C ILE A 73 1.42 5.75 -7.81
N ARG A 74 1.96 5.57 -6.60
CA ARG A 74 2.27 4.27 -6.00
C ARG A 74 1.10 3.74 -5.19
N LYS A 75 0.27 2.93 -5.85
CA LYS A 75 -0.95 2.30 -5.28
C LYS A 75 -0.62 1.13 -4.35
N ASN A 76 -1.57 0.77 -3.51
CA ASN A 76 -1.58 -0.54 -2.85
C ASN A 76 -1.88 -1.64 -3.89
N ILE A 77 -1.26 -2.80 -3.74
CA ILE A 77 -1.49 -3.97 -4.59
C ILE A 77 -1.80 -5.15 -3.69
N LEU A 78 -2.99 -5.75 -3.82
CA LEU A 78 -3.39 -6.92 -3.05
C LEU A 78 -3.66 -8.06 -4.04
N GLN A 79 -2.86 -9.12 -3.98
CA GLN A 79 -2.90 -10.25 -4.91
C GLN A 79 -2.98 -11.56 -4.13
N GLY A 80 -4.16 -12.16 -4.07
CA GLY A 80 -4.42 -13.48 -3.49
C GLY A 80 -5.49 -14.21 -4.27
N GLN A 81 -5.84 -15.43 -3.86
CA GLN A 81 -6.95 -16.19 -4.46
C GLN A 81 -8.29 -15.47 -4.28
N SER A 82 -8.52 -14.94 -3.09
CA SER A 82 -9.60 -14.00 -2.82
C SER A 82 -9.16 -12.88 -1.88
N LEU A 83 -9.96 -11.81 -1.83
CA LEU A 83 -9.76 -10.68 -0.93
C LEU A 83 -11.02 -10.49 -0.08
N GLN A 84 -10.85 -10.59 1.24
CA GLN A 84 -11.90 -10.30 2.21
C GLN A 84 -11.54 -9.04 2.98
N ILE A 85 -12.49 -8.10 3.06
CA ILE A 85 -12.36 -6.86 3.82
C ILE A 85 -13.49 -6.81 4.83
N GLN A 86 -13.16 -6.86 6.11
CA GLN A 86 -14.11 -6.78 7.20
C GLN A 86 -13.85 -5.53 8.05
N ASN A 87 -14.75 -4.56 7.95
CA ASN A 87 -14.80 -3.42 8.84
C ASN A 87 -15.98 -3.59 9.81
N LYS A 88 -15.72 -3.66 11.12
CA LYS A 88 -16.73 -3.98 12.15
C LYS A 88 -17.43 -2.75 12.76
N LYS A 89 -17.41 -1.63 12.04
CA LYS A 89 -18.04 -0.37 12.44
C LYS A 89 -19.50 -0.53 12.87
#